data_AF-A0A6J1WHW7-F1
#
_entry.id   AF-A0A6J1WHW7-F1
#
_cell.length_a   1.000
_cell.length_b   1.000
_cell.length_c   1.000
_cell.angle_alpha   90.00
_cell.angle_beta   90.00
_cell.angle_gamma   90.00
#
_symmetry.space_group_name_H-M   'P 1'
#
loop_
_entity.id
_entity.type
_entity.pdbx_description
1 polymer ?
#
loop_
_entity_poly.entity_id
_entity_poly.type
_entity_poly.pdbx_seq_one_letter_code
_entity_poly.pdbx_strand_id
1 'polypeptide(L)'
;MFSLTLPFPDIRDEFKTSLRQLVPMLLAPENLVPKLIGGQKVKAKDLMQYFRVYMNIFNGSELPTPKTILEATAEANNLSAVAEARDVYDFIMDEVCGGAKPYLDPRRLEDEHRRAKDKALHAFHSKKKMGGGELADSYRERLEKEIQEQYQQLQAHNEGKNIFRMAGTPAVLVALVIL
;
A
#
# COMPACT_ATOMS: atom_id res chain seq x y z
N MET A 1 15.97 13.62 -27.76
CA MET A 1 15.65 12.93 -29.02
C MET A 1 16.40 11.61 -29.02
N PHE A 2 15.76 10.49 -28.65
CA PHE A 2 16.43 9.19 -28.55
C PHE A 2 16.64 8.61 -29.95
N SER A 3 17.87 8.67 -30.46
CA SER A 3 18.24 7.98 -31.70
C SER A 3 18.46 6.50 -31.41
N LEU A 4 17.47 5.67 -31.74
CA LEU A 4 17.57 4.21 -31.78
C LEU A 4 18.30 3.78 -33.05
N THR A 5 19.62 3.95 -33.10
CA THR A 5 20.46 3.19 -34.03
C THR A 5 20.59 1.77 -33.46
N LEU A 6 19.70 0.89 -33.91
CA LEU A 6 19.72 -0.53 -33.53
C LEU A 6 21.06 -1.18 -33.96
N PRO A 7 21.78 -1.88 -33.08
CA PRO A 7 23.15 -2.37 -33.31
C PRO A 7 23.19 -3.68 -34.13
N PHE A 8 22.33 -3.80 -35.14
CA PHE A 8 22.15 -5.04 -35.90
C PHE A 8 22.35 -4.78 -37.41
N PRO A 9 23.59 -4.88 -37.92
CA PRO A 9 23.87 -4.69 -39.34
C PRO A 9 23.15 -5.72 -40.22
N ASP A 10 22.88 -6.91 -39.70
CA ASP A 10 22.27 -8.03 -40.44
C ASP A 10 20.73 -7.96 -40.56
N ILE A 11 20.09 -6.96 -39.94
CA ILE A 11 18.65 -6.77 -40.06
C ILE A 11 18.32 -5.96 -41.31
N ARG A 12 17.39 -6.47 -42.12
CA ARG A 12 16.88 -5.80 -43.33
C ARG A 12 16.36 -4.39 -43.02
N ASP A 13 16.67 -3.43 -43.87
CA ASP A 13 16.33 -2.02 -43.65
C ASP A 13 14.83 -1.74 -43.67
N GLU A 14 14.06 -2.50 -44.45
CA GLU A 14 12.59 -2.46 -44.42
C GLU A 14 12.04 -2.81 -43.04
N PHE A 15 12.59 -3.85 -42.40
CA PHE A 15 12.20 -4.24 -41.05
C PHE A 15 12.55 -3.15 -40.03
N LYS A 16 13.75 -2.56 -40.13
CA LYS A 16 14.16 -1.43 -39.28
C LYS A 16 13.19 -0.25 -39.45
N THR A 17 12.77 0.03 -40.68
CA THR A 17 11.82 1.12 -40.99
C THR A 17 10.46 0.87 -40.38
N SER A 18 9.90 -0.33 -40.55
CA SER A 18 8.63 -0.72 -39.93
C SER A 18 8.70 -0.71 -38.40
N LEU A 19 9.82 -1.17 -37.82
CA LEU A 19 10.00 -1.18 -36.37
C LEU A 19 10.07 0.24 -35.79
N ARG A 20 10.69 1.19 -36.49
CA ARG A 20 10.71 2.62 -36.12
C ARG A 20 9.31 3.25 -36.12
N GLN A 21 8.36 2.70 -36.89
CA GLN A 21 6.97 3.15 -36.87
C GLN A 21 6.16 2.42 -35.79
N LEU A 22 6.32 1.09 -35.67
CA LEU A 22 5.57 0.26 -34.73
C LEU A 22 5.85 0.60 -33.27
N VAL A 23 7.12 0.84 -32.91
CA VAL A 23 7.50 1.10 -31.51
C VAL A 23 6.81 2.36 -30.95
N PRO A 24 6.85 3.53 -31.61
CA PRO A 24 6.06 4.69 -31.19
C PRO A 24 4.55 4.44 -31.20
N MET A 25 4.02 3.71 -32.19
CA MET A 25 2.59 3.39 -32.23
C MET A 25 2.12 2.62 -30.99
N LEU A 26 2.98 1.78 -30.40
CA LEU A 26 2.65 0.99 -29.20
C LEU A 26 3.05 1.66 -27.89
N LEU A 27 4.20 2.36 -27.86
CA LEU A 27 4.88 2.76 -26.63
C LEU A 27 5.11 4.27 -26.50
N ALA A 28 4.67 5.10 -27.46
CA ALA A 28 4.71 6.55 -27.28
C ALA A 28 3.87 6.95 -26.05
N PRO A 29 4.28 7.99 -25.30
CA PRO A 29 3.62 8.39 -24.05
C PRO A 29 2.09 8.54 -24.16
N GLU A 30 1.60 9.08 -25.27
CA GLU A 30 0.20 9.28 -25.60
C GLU A 30 -0.57 7.97 -25.89
N ASN A 31 0.13 6.89 -26.22
CA ASN A 31 -0.45 5.58 -26.54
C ASN A 31 -0.41 4.61 -25.35
N LEU A 32 0.23 4.99 -24.23
CA LEU A 32 0.31 4.13 -23.04
C LEU A 32 -1.03 4.08 -22.30
N VAL A 33 -1.65 2.90 -22.30
CA VAL A 33 -2.92 2.67 -21.59
C VAL A 33 -2.63 2.07 -20.21
N PRO A 34 -3.09 2.71 -19.11
CA PRO A 34 -2.91 2.15 -17.77
C PRO A 34 -3.70 0.86 -17.61
N LYS A 35 -3.11 -0.14 -16.93
CA LYS A 35 -3.78 -1.41 -16.67
C LYS A 35 -5.04 -1.19 -15.84
N LEU A 36 -6.15 -1.74 -16.32
CA LEU A 36 -7.42 -1.78 -15.60
C LEU A 36 -7.73 -3.21 -15.15
N ILE A 37 -8.17 -3.36 -13.90
CA ILE A 37 -8.80 -4.58 -13.38
C ILE A 37 -10.11 -4.15 -12.73
N GLY A 38 -11.23 -4.72 -13.18
CA GLY A 38 -12.57 -4.29 -12.75
C GLY A 38 -12.90 -2.82 -13.01
N GLY A 39 -12.33 -2.25 -14.07
CA GLY A 39 -12.49 -0.83 -14.42
C GLY A 39 -11.71 0.13 -13.52
N GLN A 40 -10.88 -0.37 -12.60
CA GLN A 40 -10.02 0.45 -11.74
C GLN A 40 -8.58 0.44 -12.25
N LYS A 41 -7.91 1.60 -12.20
CA LYS A 41 -6.48 1.72 -12.52
C LYS A 41 -5.66 0.96 -11.47
N VAL A 42 -4.75 0.11 -11.93
CA VAL A 42 -3.92 -0.74 -11.08
C VAL A 42 -2.56 -0.07 -10.85
N LYS A 43 -2.14 0.09 -9.59
CA LYS A 43 -0.80 0.58 -9.25
C LYS A 43 0.23 -0.54 -9.42
N ALA A 44 1.51 -0.20 -9.62
CA ALA A 44 2.58 -1.20 -9.78
C ALA A 44 2.66 -2.18 -8.59
N LYS A 45 2.49 -1.69 -7.35
CA LYS A 45 2.48 -2.53 -6.14
C LYS A 45 1.33 -3.54 -6.13
N ASP A 46 0.15 -3.12 -6.59
CA ASP A 46 -1.05 -3.96 -6.64
C ASP A 46 -0.93 -5.01 -7.74
N LEU A 47 -0.34 -4.65 -8.88
CA LEU A 47 -0.10 -5.57 -10.00
C LEU A 47 0.74 -6.78 -9.57
N MET A 48 1.76 -6.57 -8.74
CA MET A 48 2.57 -7.66 -8.17
C MET A 48 1.74 -8.61 -7.31
N GLN A 49 0.76 -8.09 -6.57
CA GLN A 49 -0.13 -8.91 -5.75
C GLN A 49 -1.06 -9.76 -6.62
N TYR A 50 -1.64 -9.19 -7.68
CA TYR A 50 -2.40 -9.95 -8.67
C TYR A 50 -1.57 -11.08 -9.29
N PHE A 51 -0.31 -10.81 -9.66
CA PHE A 51 0.59 -11.85 -10.19
C PHE A 51 0.78 -13.02 -9.23
N ARG A 52 1.04 -12.76 -7.95
CA ARG A 52 1.21 -13.82 -6.93
C ARG A 52 -0.04 -14.68 -6.80
N VAL A 53 -1.21 -14.04 -6.72
CA VAL A 53 -2.49 -14.73 -6.61
C VAL A 53 -2.75 -15.59 -7.86
N TYR A 54 -2.57 -15.04 -9.07
CA TYR A 54 -2.74 -15.83 -10.29
C TYR A 54 -1.78 -17.02 -10.37
N MET A 55 -0.50 -16.84 -10.06
CA MET A 55 0.49 -17.94 -10.08
C MET A 55 0.12 -19.06 -9.09
N ASN A 56 -0.36 -18.71 -7.89
CA ASN A 56 -0.80 -19.72 -6.92
C ASN A 56 -1.97 -20.56 -7.45
N ILE A 57 -2.89 -19.95 -8.18
CA ILE A 57 -4.04 -20.62 -8.77
C ILE A 57 -3.61 -21.55 -9.92
N PHE A 58 -2.68 -21.10 -10.77
CA PHE A 58 -2.18 -21.88 -11.90
C PHE A 58 -1.22 -23.00 -11.51
N ASN A 59 -0.61 -22.95 -10.32
CA ASN A 59 0.26 -24.00 -9.81
C ASN A 59 -0.50 -25.25 -9.29
N GLY A 60 -1.83 -25.25 -9.33
CA GLY A 60 -2.64 -26.44 -9.08
C GLY A 60 -2.50 -27.49 -10.20
N SER A 61 -2.86 -28.74 -9.91
CA SER A 61 -2.86 -29.85 -10.88
C SER A 61 -3.93 -29.72 -11.97
N GLU A 62 -4.82 -28.74 -11.86
CA GLU A 62 -5.93 -28.50 -12.77
C GLU A 62 -5.96 -27.03 -13.21
N LEU A 63 -6.37 -26.79 -14.46
CA LEU A 63 -6.61 -25.43 -14.94
C LEU A 63 -7.76 -24.81 -14.13
N PRO A 64 -7.57 -23.61 -13.55
CA PRO A 64 -8.60 -22.99 -12.76
C PRO A 64 -9.84 -22.64 -13.61
N THR A 65 -11.01 -22.85 -13.04
CA THR A 65 -12.26 -22.44 -13.71
C THR A 65 -12.39 -20.91 -13.71
N PRO A 66 -13.12 -20.32 -14.68
CA PRO A 66 -13.36 -18.87 -14.72
C PRO A 66 -13.94 -18.29 -13.43
N LYS A 67 -14.70 -19.09 -12.67
CA LYS A 67 -15.24 -18.69 -11.35
C LYS A 67 -14.12 -18.45 -10.34
N THR A 68 -13.15 -19.37 -10.26
CA THR A 68 -11.96 -19.27 -9.39
C THR A 68 -11.11 -18.04 -9.74
N ILE A 69 -10.97 -17.72 -11.02
CA ILE A 69 -10.22 -16.54 -11.47
C ILE A 69 -10.91 -15.23 -11.02
N LEU A 70 -12.24 -15.18 -11.08
CA LEU A 70 -13.01 -14.01 -10.61
C LEU A 70 -12.93 -13.86 -9.08
N GLU A 71 -13.08 -14.95 -8.33
CA GLU A 71 -12.95 -14.97 -6.87
C GLU A 71 -11.56 -14.48 -6.44
N ALA A 72 -10.51 -14.99 -7.08
CA ALA A 72 -9.14 -14.54 -6.86
C ALA A 72 -8.89 -13.06 -7.21
N THR A 73 -9.53 -12.58 -8.27
CA THR A 73 -9.43 -11.16 -8.66
C THR A 73 -10.13 -10.28 -7.62
N ALA A 74 -11.27 -10.73 -7.09
CA ALA A 74 -11.96 -10.07 -5.98
C ALA A 74 -11.12 -10.09 -4.70
N GLU A 75 -10.48 -11.22 -4.39
CA GLU A 75 -9.58 -11.36 -3.24
C GLU A 75 -8.40 -10.38 -3.33
N ALA A 76 -7.69 -10.36 -4.46
CA ALA A 76 -6.55 -9.48 -4.69
C ALA A 76 -6.95 -7.99 -4.64
N ASN A 77 -8.14 -7.63 -5.15
CA ASN A 77 -8.66 -6.26 -5.04
C ASN A 77 -8.89 -5.87 -3.57
N ASN A 78 -9.56 -6.72 -2.80
CA ASN A 78 -9.81 -6.45 -1.38
C ASN A 78 -8.51 -6.39 -0.57
N LEU A 79 -7.55 -7.28 -0.81
CA LEU A 79 -6.24 -7.24 -0.15
C LEU A 79 -5.46 -5.96 -0.49
N SER A 80 -5.48 -5.52 -1.75
CA SER A 80 -4.90 -4.24 -2.15
C SER A 80 -5.60 -3.06 -1.47
N ALA A 81 -6.93 -3.13 -1.31
CA ALA A 81 -7.70 -2.12 -0.57
C ALA A 81 -7.31 -2.07 0.91
N VAL A 82 -7.14 -3.22 1.57
CA VAL A 82 -6.67 -3.31 2.96
C VAL A 82 -5.28 -2.69 3.10
N ALA A 83 -4.35 -3.07 2.23
CA ALA A 83 -2.98 -2.54 2.27
C ALA A 83 -2.95 -1.01 2.11
N GLU A 84 -3.72 -0.47 1.16
CA GLU A 84 -3.80 0.97 0.94
C GLU A 84 -4.48 1.72 2.10
N ALA A 85 -5.51 1.14 2.71
CA ALA A 85 -6.14 1.71 3.89
C ALA A 85 -5.18 1.72 5.10
N ARG A 86 -4.37 0.68 5.27
CA ARG A 86 -3.35 0.64 6.30
C ARG A 86 -2.26 1.69 6.06
N ASP A 87 -1.79 1.85 4.83
CA ASP A 87 -0.82 2.90 4.48
C ASP A 87 -1.33 4.31 4.88
N VAL A 88 -2.65 4.56 4.74
CA VAL A 88 -3.28 5.81 5.20
C VAL A 88 -3.22 5.95 6.72
N TYR A 89 -3.53 4.89 7.46
CA TYR A 89 -3.44 4.89 8.92
C TYR A 89 -2.00 5.12 9.39
N ASP A 90 -1.05 4.38 8.82
CA ASP A 90 0.39 4.44 9.13
C ASP A 90 0.91 5.86 8.94
N PHE A 91 0.60 6.47 7.80
CA PHE A 91 1.02 7.83 7.48
C PHE A 91 0.52 8.84 8.53
N ILE A 92 -0.77 8.81 8.86
CA ILE A 92 -1.36 9.77 9.80
C ILE A 92 -0.79 9.58 11.21
N MET A 93 -0.68 8.34 11.67
CA MET A 93 -0.19 8.06 13.02
C MET A 93 1.30 8.35 13.16
N ASP A 94 2.11 8.12 12.13
CA ASP A 94 3.53 8.50 12.14
C ASP A 94 3.72 10.02 12.25
N GLU A 95 2.89 10.82 11.57
CA GLU A 95 2.92 12.28 11.69
C GLU A 95 2.61 12.78 13.11
N VAL A 96 1.80 12.03 13.86
CA VAL A 96 1.33 12.39 15.20
C VAL A 96 2.26 11.87 16.29
N CYS A 97 2.61 10.58 16.27
CA CYS A 97 3.32 9.89 17.34
C CYS A 97 4.52 9.04 16.88
N GLY A 98 4.98 9.22 15.64
CA GLY A 98 6.17 8.55 15.08
C GLY A 98 7.45 8.77 15.89
N GLY A 99 8.52 8.05 15.59
CA GLY A 99 9.72 7.97 16.44
C GLY A 99 10.37 9.33 16.79
N ALA A 100 10.32 10.30 15.88
CA ALA A 100 10.86 11.65 16.09
C ALA A 100 9.91 12.61 16.84
N LYS A 101 8.67 12.20 17.10
CA LYS A 101 7.65 13.01 17.78
C LYS A 101 7.75 12.85 19.30
N PRO A 102 7.57 13.93 20.09
CA PRO A 102 7.59 13.84 21.54
C PRO A 102 6.44 12.99 22.09
N TYR A 103 6.48 12.69 23.39
CA TYR A 103 5.36 12.07 24.09
C TYR A 103 4.06 12.83 23.86
N LEU A 104 2.99 12.09 23.52
CA LEU A 104 1.64 12.60 23.36
C LEU A 104 0.76 12.11 24.52
N ASP A 105 -0.13 12.98 25.01
CA ASP A 105 -1.12 12.59 26.03
C ASP A 105 -1.99 11.42 25.52
N PRO A 106 -2.31 10.40 26.35
CA PRO A 106 -3.02 9.21 25.89
C PRO A 106 -4.41 9.50 25.33
N ARG A 107 -5.12 10.51 25.85
CA ARG A 107 -6.44 10.90 25.33
C ARG A 107 -6.32 11.50 23.93
N ARG A 108 -5.33 12.37 23.74
CA ARG A 108 -5.03 12.94 22.42
C ARG A 108 -4.58 11.88 21.42
N LEU A 109 -3.81 10.90 21.86
CA LEU A 109 -3.39 9.78 21.04
C LEU A 109 -4.58 8.93 20.59
N GLU A 110 -5.55 8.69 21.49
CA GLU A 110 -6.79 7.97 21.17
C GLU A 110 -7.67 8.73 20.18
N ASP A 111 -7.80 10.06 20.33
CA ASP A 111 -8.56 10.90 19.41
C ASP A 111 -7.95 10.89 17.99
N GLU A 112 -6.62 11.00 17.87
CA GLU A 112 -5.94 10.91 16.57
C GLU A 112 -6.03 9.49 15.99
N HIS A 113 -5.96 8.44 16.82
CA HIS A 113 -6.21 7.07 16.38
C HIS A 113 -7.62 6.91 15.79
N ARG A 114 -8.66 7.39 16.48
CA ARG A 114 -10.04 7.31 15.99
C ARG A 114 -10.19 7.99 14.63
N ARG A 115 -9.61 9.20 14.49
CA ARG A 115 -9.61 9.96 13.24
C ARG A 115 -8.84 9.26 12.11
N ALA A 116 -7.69 8.66 12.42
CA ALA A 116 -6.89 7.91 11.45
C ALA A 116 -7.61 6.64 11.01
N LYS A 117 -8.23 5.90 11.96
CA LYS A 117 -9.04 4.72 11.69
C LYS A 117 -10.21 5.05 10.76
N ASP A 118 -10.96 6.12 11.05
CA ASP A 118 -12.09 6.55 10.21
C ASP A 118 -11.66 6.86 8.77
N LYS A 119 -10.51 7.55 8.60
CA LYS A 119 -9.96 7.84 7.27
C LYS A 119 -9.49 6.59 6.54
N ALA A 120 -8.86 5.64 7.23
CA ALA A 120 -8.45 4.37 6.67
C ALA A 120 -9.66 3.54 6.21
N LEU A 121 -10.71 3.46 7.04
CA LEU A 121 -11.95 2.79 6.69
C LEU A 121 -12.64 3.48 5.50
N HIS A 122 -12.69 4.80 5.47
CA HIS A 122 -13.21 5.54 4.33
C HIS A 122 -12.41 5.21 3.05
N ALA A 123 -11.07 5.17 3.12
CA ALA A 123 -10.23 4.78 1.99
C ALA A 123 -10.55 3.35 1.52
N PHE A 124 -10.71 2.39 2.45
CA PHE A 124 -11.11 1.02 2.14
C PHE A 124 -12.48 0.94 1.46
N HIS A 125 -13.47 1.73 1.90
CA HIS A 125 -14.82 1.74 1.32
C HIS A 125 -14.91 2.46 -0.02
N SER A 126 -14.10 3.50 -0.23
CA SER A 126 -14.11 4.30 -1.46
C SER A 126 -13.61 3.53 -2.69
N LYS A 127 -12.85 2.45 -2.49
CA LYS A 127 -12.35 1.61 -3.59
C LYS A 127 -13.48 0.73 -4.13
N LYS A 128 -13.65 0.69 -5.46
CA LYS A 128 -14.66 -0.15 -6.11
C LYS A 128 -14.28 -1.63 -6.00
N LYS A 129 -14.99 -2.38 -5.14
CA LYS A 129 -14.74 -3.80 -4.87
C LYS A 129 -15.50 -4.67 -5.86
N MET A 130 -14.89 -5.77 -6.27
CA MET A 130 -15.54 -6.87 -7.00
C MET A 130 -15.86 -7.98 -5.98
N GLY A 131 -16.99 -8.69 -6.12
CA GLY A 131 -17.26 -9.91 -5.34
C GLY A 131 -18.34 -9.84 -4.25
N GLY A 132 -19.15 -8.77 -4.17
CA GLY A 132 -20.26 -8.68 -3.21
C GLY A 132 -19.87 -8.12 -1.82
N GLY A 133 -20.87 -7.78 -1.00
CA GLY A 133 -20.68 -7.11 0.30
C GLY A 133 -20.04 -7.99 1.38
N GLU A 134 -20.42 -9.25 1.46
CA GLU A 134 -19.97 -10.18 2.53
C GLU A 134 -18.46 -10.44 2.50
N LEU A 135 -17.87 -10.63 1.31
CA LEU A 135 -16.42 -10.80 1.19
C LEU A 135 -15.70 -9.52 1.63
N ALA A 136 -16.18 -8.35 1.19
CA ALA A 136 -15.61 -7.06 1.57
C ALA A 136 -15.71 -6.79 3.08
N ASP A 137 -16.75 -7.31 3.75
CA ASP A 137 -16.95 -7.17 5.20
C ASP A 137 -15.89 -7.94 5.99
N SER A 138 -15.58 -9.18 5.61
CA SER A 138 -14.49 -9.95 6.27
C SER A 138 -13.12 -9.25 6.16
N TYR A 139 -12.83 -8.61 5.02
CA TYR A 139 -11.63 -7.80 4.85
C TYR A 139 -11.66 -6.49 5.64
N ARG A 140 -12.84 -5.88 5.83
CA ARG A 140 -13.02 -4.73 6.72
C ARG A 140 -12.68 -5.12 8.16
N GLU A 141 -13.26 -6.20 8.66
CA GLU A 141 -13.03 -6.69 10.03
C GLU A 141 -11.55 -7.01 10.26
N ARG A 142 -10.91 -7.63 9.28
CA ARG A 142 -9.47 -7.86 9.30
C ARG A 142 -8.67 -6.54 9.39
N LEU A 143 -8.99 -5.56 8.56
CA LEU A 143 -8.34 -4.24 8.59
C LEU A 143 -8.51 -3.57 9.96
N GLU A 144 -9.70 -3.60 10.54
CA GLU A 144 -9.95 -3.03 11.87
C GLU A 144 -9.14 -3.72 12.96
N LYS A 145 -9.01 -5.04 12.90
CA LYS A 145 -8.17 -5.81 13.83
C LYS A 145 -6.70 -5.45 13.68
N GLU A 146 -6.17 -5.39 12.46
CA GLU A 146 -4.78 -5.01 12.19
C GLU A 146 -4.48 -3.58 12.70
N ILE A 147 -5.39 -2.62 12.47
CA ILE A 147 -5.29 -1.25 13.00
C ILE A 147 -5.29 -1.24 14.53
N GLN A 148 -6.13 -2.06 15.17
CA GLN A 148 -6.22 -2.13 16.63
C GLN A 148 -4.94 -2.70 17.26
N GLU A 149 -4.38 -3.76 16.67
CA GLU A 149 -3.11 -4.36 17.11
C GLU A 149 -1.96 -3.35 16.97
N GLN A 150 -1.90 -2.62 15.86
CA GLN A 150 -0.91 -1.57 15.65
C GLN A 150 -1.08 -0.41 16.64
N TYR A 151 -2.32 -0.02 16.97
CA TYR A 151 -2.57 1.01 17.96
C TYR A 151 -2.01 0.64 19.35
N GLN A 152 -2.15 -0.62 19.77
CA GLN A 152 -1.55 -1.10 21.02
C GLN A 152 -0.02 -0.94 21.02
N GLN A 153 0.63 -1.21 19.89
CA GLN A 153 2.08 -0.99 19.74
C GLN A 153 2.44 0.50 19.81
N LEU A 154 1.65 1.37 19.19
CA LEU A 154 1.84 2.82 19.24
C LEU A 154 1.64 3.38 20.66
N GLN A 155 0.70 2.84 21.43
CA GLN A 155 0.51 3.19 22.85
C GLN A 155 1.76 2.85 23.66
N ALA A 156 2.26 1.61 23.55
CA ALA A 156 3.48 1.18 24.24
C ALA A 156 4.71 2.01 23.83
N HIS A 157 4.84 2.30 22.52
CA HIS A 157 5.92 3.16 22.02
C HIS A 157 5.84 4.57 22.58
N ASN A 158 4.64 5.16 22.62
CA ASN A 158 4.43 6.49 23.17
C ASN A 158 4.70 6.53 24.69
N GLU A 159 4.26 5.53 25.45
CA GLU A 159 4.56 5.42 26.88
C GLU A 159 6.07 5.37 27.16
N GLY A 160 6.83 4.64 26.33
CA GLY A 160 8.30 4.61 26.41
C GLY A 160 8.92 6.01 26.37
N LYS A 161 8.38 6.92 25.54
CA LYS A 161 8.85 8.32 25.44
C LYS A 161 8.62 9.11 26.73
N ASN A 162 7.59 8.78 27.50
CA ASN A 162 7.31 9.44 28.79
C ASN A 162 8.36 9.08 29.83
N ILE A 163 8.78 7.81 29.88
CA ILE A 163 9.77 7.31 30.83
C ILE A 163 11.12 7.98 30.60
N PHE A 164 11.57 8.08 29.35
CA PHE A 164 12.80 8.82 29.01
C PHE A 164 12.73 10.29 29.40
N ARG A 165 11.57 10.94 29.21
CA ARG A 165 11.35 12.33 29.65
C ARG A 165 11.43 12.47 31.17
N MET A 166 10.78 11.57 31.92
CA MET A 166 10.79 11.59 33.39
C MET A 166 12.18 11.31 33.98
N ALA A 167 13.02 10.49 33.34
CA ALA A 167 14.40 10.23 33.76
C ALA A 167 15.35 11.40 33.46
N GLY A 168 15.08 12.21 32.44
CA GLY A 168 15.89 13.38 32.10
C GLY A 168 15.78 14.53 33.11
N THR A 169 14.60 14.75 33.70
CA THR A 169 14.37 15.88 34.63
C THR A 169 15.23 15.81 35.90
N PRO A 170 15.34 14.66 36.60
CA PRO A 170 16.25 14.50 37.74
C PRO A 170 17.72 14.69 37.37
N ALA A 171 18.15 14.20 36.19
CA ALA A 171 19.54 14.31 35.75
C ALA A 171 19.96 15.77 35.53
N VAL A 172 19.08 16.61 34.97
CA VAL A 172 19.32 18.05 34.82
C VAL A 172 19.40 18.75 36.18
N LEU A 173 18.54 18.39 37.13
CA LEU A 173 18.57 18.95 38.49
C LEU A 173 19.86 18.55 39.23
N VAL A 174 20.31 17.30 39.11
CA VAL A 174 21.58 16.85 39.69
C VAL A 174 22.78 17.58 39.06
N ALA A 175 22.78 17.76 37.74
CA ALA A 175 23.84 18.51 37.06
C ALA A 175 23.92 19.98 37.51
N LEU A 176 22.77 20.63 37.75
CA LEU A 176 22.70 22.00 38.25
C LEU A 176 23.16 22.15 39.71
N VAL A 177 23.07 21.09 40.53
CA VAL A 177 23.54 21.10 41.93
C VAL A 177 25.05 20.86 42.03
N ILE A 178 25.65 20.24 41.01
CA ILE A 178 27.08 19.91 40.95
C ILE A 178 27.91 21.04 40.29
N LEU A 179 27.27 21.96 39.58
CA LEU A 179 27.86 23.16 38.95
C LEU A 179 27.89 24.35 39.92
#